data_AF-Q0W6U4-F1
#
_entry.id   AF-Q0W6U4-F1
#
_cell.length_a   1.000
_cell.length_b   1.000
_cell.length_c   1.000
_cell.angle_alpha   90.00
_cell.angle_beta   90.00
_cell.angle_gamma   90.00
#
_symmetry.space_group_name_H-M   'P 1'
#
loop_
_entity.id
_entity.type
_entity.pdbx_description
1 polymer ?
#
loop_
_entity_poly.entity_id
_entity_poly.type
_entity_poly.pdbx_seq_one_letter_code
_entity_poly.pdbx_strand_id
1 'polypeptide(L)'
;MQLPRGTLEKSFRGPGTLASVAEGIAKDSLTGYLRVSILSDNVSECVAVYLSGKPVMSFTSAAGDDLPDPGMARIKESIQQPDCLIEICKLGINQVALIQELYGDFACGEPLPPRQNQAAPPAPPQAPPRPAPIAPAATSPAAARFVKPEIRGRFVRSERLDDLREYCQRYPDDTGHLLFIADDTKEEHHAIIAAGRIEAVYDDRGIVPGVPDWLDGVPGIAEFYAVEPGVLTSVLVRSLKSVQDTAAQKHQAASHSIASAVPKKPLAAAPPVPAPNRQPAIGIPAKAILEKTRHPAEAAPAVEDDISRTVDELSRSMDDDIAMVRKVEQDFAQHADELLEKLDLGHLRKYRRN
;
A
#
# COMPACT_ATOMS: atom_id res chain seq x y z
N MET A 1 9.25 14.57 18.95
CA MET A 1 8.30 15.66 18.71
C MET A 1 7.13 15.14 17.87
N GLN A 2 5.88 15.58 18.09
CA GLN A 2 4.76 15.12 17.25
C GLN A 2 4.51 16.08 16.08
N LEU A 3 4.94 15.70 14.88
CA LEU A 3 4.65 16.44 13.65
C LEU A 3 3.18 16.27 13.20
N PRO A 4 2.53 17.31 12.64
CA PRO A 4 1.27 17.19 11.93
C PRO A 4 1.35 16.24 10.73
N ARG A 5 0.27 15.51 10.44
CA ARG A 5 0.15 14.67 9.23
C ARG A 5 0.35 15.52 7.97
N GLY A 6 1.37 15.16 7.16
CA GLY A 6 1.66 15.75 5.87
C GLY A 6 1.41 14.80 4.69
N THR A 7 1.48 15.34 3.48
CA THR A 7 1.50 14.55 2.24
C THR A 7 2.94 14.16 1.92
N LEU A 8 3.26 12.86 1.98
CA LEU A 8 4.52 12.37 1.45
C LEU A 8 4.58 12.67 -0.06
N GLU A 9 5.62 13.38 -0.48
CA GLU A 9 5.90 13.73 -1.88
C GLU A 9 7.03 12.87 -2.45
N LYS A 10 8.05 12.53 -1.64
CA LYS A 10 9.22 11.74 -2.03
C LYS A 10 9.71 10.92 -0.83
N SER A 11 10.04 9.65 -1.04
CA SER A 11 10.74 8.79 -0.08
C SER A 11 11.81 7.97 -0.80
N PHE A 12 12.99 7.83 -0.20
CA PHE A 12 14.13 7.07 -0.72
C PHE A 12 15.12 6.72 0.40
N ARG A 13 15.94 5.69 0.20
CA ARG A 13 17.03 5.35 1.13
C ARG A 13 18.31 6.13 0.80
N GLY A 14 19.18 6.31 1.80
CA GLY A 14 20.51 6.88 1.65
C GLY A 14 21.53 5.94 0.98
N PRO A 15 22.81 6.33 0.92
CA PRO A 15 23.34 7.62 1.39
C PRO A 15 23.06 8.75 0.40
N GLY A 16 22.85 9.96 0.91
CA GLY A 16 22.59 11.18 0.13
C GLY A 16 23.39 12.39 0.62
N THR A 17 22.97 13.58 0.22
CA THR A 17 23.53 14.84 0.75
C THR A 17 22.42 15.83 1.07
N LEU A 18 22.57 16.57 2.18
CA LEU A 18 21.63 17.62 2.53
C LEU A 18 21.59 18.72 1.45
N ALA A 19 22.68 18.95 0.71
CA ALA A 19 22.73 19.94 -0.37
C ALA A 19 21.82 19.57 -1.55
N SER A 20 21.91 18.35 -2.07
CA SER A 20 21.08 17.89 -3.20
C SER A 20 19.59 17.80 -2.84
N VAL A 21 19.28 17.46 -1.58
CA VAL A 21 17.90 17.46 -1.07
C VAL A 21 17.39 18.89 -0.87
N ALA A 22 18.18 19.78 -0.27
CA ALA A 22 17.83 21.19 -0.09
C ALA A 22 17.65 21.94 -1.42
N GLU A 23 18.42 21.63 -2.47
CA GLU A 23 18.23 22.19 -3.81
C GLU A 23 16.84 21.83 -4.37
N GLY A 24 16.45 20.56 -4.28
CA GLY A 24 15.11 20.11 -4.67
C GLY A 24 14.00 20.78 -3.85
N ILE A 25 14.17 20.85 -2.53
CA ILE A 25 13.24 21.50 -1.59
C ILE A 25 13.07 23.01 -1.89
N ALA A 26 14.16 23.70 -2.22
CA ALA A 26 14.14 25.12 -2.57
C ALA A 26 13.48 25.35 -3.95
N LYS A 27 13.83 24.52 -4.95
CA LYS A 27 13.26 24.56 -6.30
C LYS A 27 11.76 24.30 -6.31
N ASP A 28 11.31 23.30 -5.57
CA ASP A 28 9.90 22.95 -5.42
C ASP A 28 9.16 23.88 -4.43
N SER A 29 9.87 24.84 -3.81
CA SER A 29 9.36 25.82 -2.83
C SER A 29 8.58 25.18 -1.67
N LEU A 30 9.09 24.05 -1.16
CA LEU A 30 8.39 23.20 -0.19
C LEU A 30 7.93 23.99 1.05
N THR A 31 6.67 23.83 1.41
CA THR A 31 6.16 24.06 2.77
C THR A 31 5.84 22.70 3.35
N GLY A 32 6.48 22.31 4.46
CA GLY A 32 6.57 20.90 4.85
C GLY A 32 7.71 20.60 5.81
N TYR A 33 8.16 19.34 5.82
CA TYR A 33 9.36 18.89 6.51
C TYR A 33 10.12 17.83 5.71
N LEU A 34 11.43 17.80 5.91
CA LEU A 34 12.33 16.68 5.64
C LEU A 34 12.41 15.85 6.92
N ARG A 35 12.26 14.52 6.82
CA ARG A 35 12.60 13.56 7.87
C ARG A 35 13.71 12.65 7.36
N VAL A 36 14.70 12.40 8.20
CA VAL A 36 15.77 11.41 7.98
C VAL A 36 15.78 10.51 9.21
N SER A 37 15.52 9.22 9.02
CA SER A 37 15.47 8.24 10.13
C SER A 37 16.54 7.18 9.91
N ILE A 38 17.42 6.99 10.90
CA ILE A 38 18.42 5.92 10.94
C ILE A 38 17.76 4.68 11.56
N LEU A 39 18.00 3.49 10.99
CA LEU A 39 17.27 2.26 11.31
C LEU A 39 18.17 1.17 11.93
N SER A 40 19.48 1.37 11.94
CA SER A 40 20.46 0.50 12.59
C SER A 40 20.63 0.80 14.08
N ASP A 41 20.60 -0.27 14.90
CA ASP A 41 20.89 -0.40 16.35
C ASP A 41 20.17 0.55 17.35
N ASN A 42 20.07 1.84 17.09
CA ASN A 42 19.30 2.82 17.85
C ASN A 42 18.55 3.74 16.89
N VAL A 43 17.23 3.58 16.80
CA VAL A 43 16.39 4.44 15.96
C VAL A 43 16.55 5.89 16.39
N SER A 44 16.96 6.74 15.44
CA SER A 44 17.10 8.18 15.64
C SER A 44 16.54 8.93 14.44
N GLU A 45 15.79 9.98 14.72
CA GLU A 45 15.16 10.81 13.69
C GLU A 45 15.81 12.20 13.66
N CYS A 46 15.87 12.77 12.46
CA CYS A 46 16.46 14.06 12.15
C CYS A 46 15.50 14.81 11.23
N VAL A 47 14.99 15.96 11.69
CA VAL A 47 13.88 16.68 11.04
C VAL A 47 14.27 18.13 10.77
N ALA A 48 14.04 18.59 9.54
CA ALA A 48 14.06 20.01 9.18
C ALA A 48 12.69 20.43 8.65
N VAL A 49 12.09 21.44 9.27
CA VAL A 49 10.83 22.05 8.83
C VAL A 49 11.14 23.17 7.84
N TYR A 50 10.41 23.21 6.72
CA TYR A 50 10.59 24.18 5.65
C TYR A 50 9.32 25.01 5.41
N LEU A 51 9.51 26.30 5.14
CA LEU A 51 8.47 27.24 4.71
C LEU A 51 8.93 27.89 3.40
N SER A 52 8.16 27.69 2.32
CA SER A 52 8.47 28.20 0.97
C SER A 52 9.92 27.92 0.53
N GLY A 53 10.41 26.70 0.75
CA GLY A 53 11.75 26.24 0.38
C GLY A 53 12.88 26.64 1.32
N LYS A 54 12.61 27.41 2.39
CA LYS A 54 13.62 27.81 3.39
C LYS A 54 13.49 26.99 4.68
N PRO A 55 14.60 26.49 5.27
CA PRO A 55 14.54 25.87 6.59
C PRO A 55 14.15 26.93 7.62
N VAL A 56 13.27 26.55 8.55
CA VAL A 56 12.75 27.44 9.60
C VAL A 56 12.93 26.86 11.00
N MET A 57 12.94 25.53 11.13
CA MET A 57 13.25 24.82 12.36
C MET A 57 14.00 23.52 12.04
N SER A 58 14.84 23.05 12.95
CA SER A 58 15.47 21.75 12.82
C SER A 58 15.85 21.12 14.16
N PHE A 59 15.60 19.83 14.28
CA PHE A 59 15.75 19.06 15.51
C PHE A 59 16.09 17.60 15.22
N THR A 60 16.53 16.89 16.25
CA THR A 60 16.67 15.44 16.27
C THR A 60 15.82 14.86 17.40
N SER A 61 15.33 13.63 17.25
CA SER A 61 14.65 12.86 18.28
C SER A 61 15.44 11.56 18.47
N ALA A 62 15.97 11.33 19.67
CA ALA A 62 16.75 10.14 20.00
C ALA A 62 16.43 9.66 21.41
N ALA A 63 16.19 8.36 21.59
CA ALA A 63 15.82 7.71 22.86
C ALA A 63 14.59 8.32 23.61
N GLY A 64 13.81 9.20 22.95
CA GLY A 64 12.64 9.88 23.52
C GLY A 64 12.83 11.39 23.72
N ASP A 65 14.06 11.89 23.69
CA ASP A 65 14.37 13.32 23.86
C ASP A 65 14.48 14.05 22.50
N ASP A 66 13.83 15.21 22.40
CA ASP A 66 13.95 16.14 21.28
C ASP A 66 15.07 17.16 21.56
N LEU A 67 16.06 17.26 20.67
CA LEU A 67 17.17 18.22 20.78
C LEU A 67 17.23 19.15 19.56
N PRO A 68 17.40 20.47 19.74
CA PRO A 68 17.54 21.41 18.62
C PRO A 68 18.85 21.20 17.86
N ASP A 69 18.76 21.24 16.54
CA ASP A 69 19.89 21.18 15.60
C ASP A 69 19.78 22.34 14.59
N PRO A 70 19.89 23.61 15.03
CA PRO A 70 19.63 24.78 14.18
C PRO A 70 20.61 24.93 13.01
N GLY A 71 21.77 24.26 13.06
CA GLY A 71 22.73 24.15 11.96
C GLY A 71 22.47 23.00 10.99
N MET A 72 21.45 22.16 11.24
CA MET A 72 21.18 20.91 10.52
C MET A 72 22.40 19.97 10.45
N ALA A 73 23.24 19.99 11.48
CA ALA A 73 24.50 19.27 11.53
C ALA A 73 24.28 17.76 11.68
N ARG A 74 23.35 17.33 12.55
CA ARG A 74 22.96 15.94 12.70
C ARG A 74 22.20 15.45 11.48
N ILE A 75 21.31 16.28 10.90
CA ILE A 75 20.60 15.93 9.66
C ILE A 75 21.59 15.68 8.52
N LYS A 76 22.64 16.51 8.41
CA LYS A 76 23.72 16.36 7.43
C LYS A 76 24.60 15.11 7.65
N GLU A 77 24.71 14.64 8.89
CA GLU A 77 25.40 13.39 9.24
C GLU A 77 24.50 12.17 8.98
N SER A 78 23.26 12.18 9.46
CA SER A 78 22.28 11.10 9.29
C SER A 78 22.01 10.79 7.82
N ILE A 79 21.90 11.82 6.97
CA ILE A 79 21.63 11.63 5.53
C ILE A 79 22.79 10.96 4.77
N GLN A 80 23.98 10.88 5.36
CA GLN A 80 25.15 10.20 4.79
C GLN A 80 25.23 8.71 5.19
N GLN A 81 24.36 8.25 6.09
CA GLN A 81 24.33 6.84 6.49
C GLN A 81 23.68 5.96 5.40
N PRO A 82 24.16 4.72 5.20
CA PRO A 82 23.70 3.85 4.10
C PRO A 82 22.33 3.22 4.35
N ASP A 83 21.89 3.13 5.61
CA ASP A 83 20.63 2.53 6.05
C ASP A 83 19.48 3.55 6.18
N CYS A 84 19.79 4.85 6.21
CA CYS A 84 18.80 5.88 6.52
C CYS A 84 17.66 5.94 5.50
N LEU A 85 16.45 6.19 6.01
CA LEU A 85 15.26 6.52 5.22
C LEU A 85 15.10 8.04 5.16
N ILE A 86 14.89 8.57 3.96
CA ILE A 86 14.80 10.01 3.69
C ILE A 86 13.43 10.32 3.10
N GLU A 87 12.62 11.09 3.83
CA GLU A 87 11.24 11.43 3.46
C GLU A 87 11.04 12.94 3.35
N ILE A 88 10.28 13.36 2.34
CA ILE A 88 9.89 14.75 2.13
C ILE A 88 8.37 14.84 2.17
N CYS A 89 7.86 15.47 3.24
CA CYS A 89 6.44 15.59 3.53
C CYS A 89 5.98 17.05 3.41
N LYS A 90 4.95 17.31 2.62
CA LYS A 90 4.33 18.61 2.42
C LYS A 90 3.23 18.88 3.43
N LEU A 91 3.16 20.13 3.88
CA LEU A 91 2.20 20.64 4.84
C LEU A 91 1.51 21.89 4.30
N GLY A 92 0.30 22.17 4.80
CA GLY A 92 -0.29 23.49 4.65
C GLY A 92 0.47 24.53 5.47
N ILE A 93 0.50 25.78 4.99
CA ILE A 93 1.17 26.92 5.67
C ILE A 93 0.70 27.06 7.13
N ASN A 94 -0.58 26.82 7.40
CA ASN A 94 -1.15 26.87 8.74
C ASN A 94 -0.61 25.76 9.67
N GLN A 95 -0.28 24.58 9.14
CA GLN A 95 0.34 23.51 9.93
C GLN A 95 1.78 23.88 10.27
N VAL A 96 2.56 24.42 9.32
CA VAL A 96 3.94 24.88 9.60
C VAL A 96 3.96 26.03 10.60
N ALA A 97 3.01 26.97 10.51
CA ALA A 97 2.85 28.03 11.50
C ALA A 97 2.54 27.49 12.91
N LEU A 98 1.66 26.48 13.03
CA LEU A 98 1.36 25.83 14.31
C LEU A 98 2.58 25.10 14.90
N ILE A 99 3.40 24.46 14.07
CA ILE A 99 4.67 23.84 14.51
C ILE A 99 5.62 24.90 15.07
N GLN A 100 5.76 26.05 14.39
CA GLN A 100 6.57 27.18 14.86
C GLN A 100 6.06 27.80 16.16
N GLU A 101 4.74 27.84 16.36
CA GLU A 101 4.10 28.37 17.57
C GLU A 101 4.27 27.44 18.78
N LEU A 102 4.16 26.12 18.58
CA LEU A 102 4.30 25.12 19.65
C LEU A 102 5.76 24.79 20.01
N TYR A 103 6.70 24.97 19.08
CA TYR A 103 8.08 24.48 19.19
C TYR A 103 9.12 25.54 18.76
N GLY A 104 8.87 26.81 19.09
CA GLY A 104 9.72 27.94 18.68
C GLY A 104 11.20 27.81 19.09
N ASP A 105 11.51 27.10 20.17
CA ASP A 105 12.87 26.85 20.68
C ASP A 105 13.76 26.04 19.70
N PHE A 106 13.17 25.41 18.68
CA PHE A 106 13.86 24.62 17.67
C PHE A 106 14.10 25.38 16.35
N ALA A 107 13.93 26.71 16.34
CA ALA A 107 14.10 27.56 15.16
C ALA A 107 15.54 27.64 14.62
N CYS A 108 15.71 27.75 13.30
CA CYS A 108 17.03 27.88 12.64
C CYS A 108 17.63 29.31 12.69
N GLY A 109 17.14 30.22 13.54
CA GLY A 109 17.55 31.62 13.57
C GLY A 109 16.81 32.45 14.62
N GLU A 110 17.01 33.77 14.63
CA GLU A 110 16.29 34.68 15.55
C GLU A 110 14.75 34.56 15.39
N PRO A 111 13.98 34.73 16.48
CA PRO A 111 12.52 34.68 16.43
C PRO A 111 11.96 35.66 15.39
N LEU A 112 11.12 35.16 14.49
CA LEU A 112 10.37 36.03 13.59
C LEU A 112 9.52 37.00 14.42
N PRO A 113 9.53 38.31 14.13
CA PRO A 113 8.79 39.28 14.91
C PRO A 113 7.29 38.94 14.90
N PRO A 114 6.58 39.12 16.04
CA PRO A 114 5.20 38.69 16.18
C PRO A 114 4.32 39.32 15.09
N ARG A 115 3.38 38.53 14.56
CA ARG A 115 2.52 38.90 13.43
C ARG A 115 1.74 40.19 13.72
N GLN A 116 2.27 41.32 13.28
CA GLN A 116 1.44 42.48 12.96
C GLN A 116 0.49 42.08 11.83
N ASN A 117 -0.79 42.41 11.98
CA ASN A 117 -1.84 42.03 11.03
C ASN A 117 -1.49 42.54 9.62
N GLN A 118 -1.02 41.64 8.75
CA GLN A 118 -0.74 41.97 7.36
C GLN A 118 -2.08 42.27 6.67
N ALA A 119 -2.26 43.53 6.28
CA ALA A 119 -3.34 43.92 5.37
C ALA A 119 -3.22 43.10 4.07
N ALA A 120 -4.36 42.76 3.47
CA ALA A 120 -4.38 41.91 2.28
C ALA A 120 -3.50 42.48 1.15
N PRO A 121 -2.68 41.64 0.48
CA PRO A 121 -1.85 42.11 -0.62
C PRO A 121 -2.73 42.65 -1.76
N PRO A 122 -2.28 43.69 -2.48
CA PRO A 122 -3.03 44.23 -3.61
C PRO A 122 -3.24 43.17 -4.69
N ALA A 123 -4.40 43.22 -5.35
CA ALA A 123 -4.79 42.21 -6.33
C ALA A 123 -3.77 42.09 -7.48
N PRO A 124 -3.43 40.87 -7.92
CA PRO A 124 -2.48 40.67 -9.02
C PRO A 124 -3.06 41.20 -10.35
N PRO A 125 -2.23 41.78 -11.24
CA PRO A 125 -2.68 42.21 -12.55
C PRO A 125 -3.16 41.02 -13.40
N GLN A 126 -4.15 41.25 -14.25
CA GLN A 126 -4.77 40.20 -15.06
C GLN A 126 -3.76 39.58 -16.03
N ALA A 127 -3.69 38.24 -16.02
CA ALA A 127 -2.90 37.48 -16.98
C ALA A 127 -3.57 37.46 -18.38
N PRO A 128 -2.79 37.46 -19.47
CA PRO A 128 -3.35 37.30 -20.82
C PRO A 128 -4.04 35.93 -21.01
N PRO A 129 -4.98 35.82 -21.95
CA PRO A 129 -5.79 34.61 -22.13
C PRO A 129 -4.94 33.40 -22.52
N ARG A 130 -5.19 32.25 -21.88
CA ARG A 130 -4.55 30.97 -22.23
C ARG A 130 -5.09 30.46 -23.58
N PRO A 131 -4.25 29.83 -24.43
CA PRO A 131 -4.73 29.04 -25.55
C PRO A 131 -5.51 27.81 -25.08
N ALA A 132 -6.36 27.27 -25.96
CA ALA A 132 -7.23 26.14 -25.68
C ALA A 132 -6.45 24.83 -25.40
N PRO A 133 -7.00 23.89 -24.60
CA PRO A 133 -6.34 22.62 -24.31
C PRO A 133 -6.26 21.73 -25.56
N ILE A 134 -5.06 21.19 -25.81
CA ILE A 134 -4.84 20.11 -26.78
C ILE A 134 -5.32 18.80 -26.13
N ALA A 135 -6.09 17.99 -26.86
CA ALA A 135 -6.59 16.71 -26.36
C ALA A 135 -5.43 15.72 -26.10
N PRO A 136 -5.47 14.90 -25.04
CA PRO A 136 -4.46 13.89 -24.78
C PRO A 136 -4.52 12.79 -25.85
N ALA A 137 -3.36 12.38 -26.35
CA ALA A 137 -3.26 11.23 -27.25
C ALA A 137 -3.55 9.93 -26.50
N ALA A 138 -4.26 9.00 -27.13
CA ALA A 138 -4.59 7.71 -26.52
C ALA A 138 -3.34 6.83 -26.36
N THR A 139 -2.98 6.52 -25.12
CA THR A 139 -1.89 5.58 -24.79
C THR A 139 -2.35 4.14 -24.93
N SER A 140 -1.56 3.31 -25.63
CA SER A 140 -1.81 1.87 -25.74
C SER A 140 -1.80 1.15 -24.38
N PRO A 141 -2.57 0.07 -24.19
CA PRO A 141 -2.63 -0.65 -22.93
C PRO A 141 -1.31 -1.38 -22.63
N ALA A 142 -0.48 -0.78 -21.78
CA ALA A 142 0.57 -1.51 -21.07
C ALA A 142 -0.08 -2.52 -20.10
N ALA A 143 0.56 -3.68 -19.90
CA ALA A 143 0.07 -4.68 -18.97
C ALA A 143 -0.10 -4.08 -17.56
N ALA A 144 -1.27 -4.28 -16.95
CA ALA A 144 -1.61 -3.73 -15.65
C ALA A 144 -0.65 -4.27 -14.57
N ARG A 145 0.31 -3.45 -14.17
CA ARG A 145 1.13 -3.68 -12.98
C ARG A 145 0.28 -3.41 -11.75
N PHE A 146 0.47 -4.20 -10.69
CA PHE A 146 -0.14 -3.91 -9.40
C PHE A 146 0.35 -2.54 -8.91
N VAL A 147 -0.58 -1.66 -8.54
CA VAL A 147 -0.26 -0.35 -7.97
C VAL A 147 -0.39 -0.49 -6.46
N LYS A 148 0.76 -0.58 -5.78
CA LYS A 148 0.90 -0.73 -4.33
C LYS A 148 0.04 0.32 -3.60
N PRO A 149 -0.92 -0.07 -2.74
CA PRO A 149 -1.75 0.87 -2.01
C PRO A 149 -0.94 1.83 -1.12
N GLU A 150 -1.08 3.13 -1.36
CA GLU A 150 -0.55 4.17 -0.47
C GLU A 150 -1.39 4.29 0.80
N ILE A 151 -1.22 3.39 1.76
CA ILE A 151 -1.88 3.49 3.06
C ILE A 151 -1.09 4.43 3.97
N ARG A 152 -1.68 5.59 4.27
CA ARG A 152 -1.04 6.68 5.03
C ARG A 152 -1.63 6.77 6.44
N GLY A 153 -0.86 6.35 7.45
CA GLY A 153 -1.27 6.37 8.87
C GLY A 153 -0.41 7.28 9.77
N ARG A 154 -0.74 7.35 11.06
CA ARG A 154 0.12 7.96 12.10
C ARG A 154 1.03 6.87 12.67
N PHE A 155 2.35 6.97 12.47
CA PHE A 155 3.32 6.12 13.14
C PHE A 155 3.07 6.08 14.67
N VAL A 156 3.13 4.89 15.26
CA VAL A 156 2.88 4.65 16.70
C VAL A 156 4.10 4.02 17.37
N ARG A 157 4.72 3.03 16.71
CA ARG A 157 5.82 2.22 17.24
C ARG A 157 6.58 1.54 16.11
N SER A 158 7.86 1.27 16.36
CA SER A 158 8.70 0.35 15.60
C SER A 158 9.28 -0.64 16.61
N GLU A 159 9.20 -1.93 16.31
CA GLU A 159 9.65 -3.00 17.22
C GLU A 159 10.16 -4.22 16.45
N ARG A 160 10.91 -5.09 17.14
CA ARG A 160 11.31 -6.39 16.60
C ARG A 160 10.28 -7.45 16.98
N LEU A 161 9.99 -8.32 16.02
CA LEU A 161 9.10 -9.49 16.16
C LEU A 161 9.90 -10.75 15.83
N ASP A 162 9.58 -11.84 16.53
CA ASP A 162 10.03 -13.18 16.13
C ASP A 162 9.08 -13.80 15.08
N ASP A 163 7.83 -13.33 15.03
CA ASP A 163 6.80 -13.70 14.04
C ASP A 163 5.78 -12.58 13.82
N LEU A 164 5.22 -12.47 12.61
CA LEU A 164 4.24 -11.46 12.25
C LEU A 164 2.90 -11.64 13.01
N ARG A 165 2.51 -12.86 13.40
CA ARG A 165 1.31 -13.09 14.24
C ARG A 165 1.56 -12.76 15.70
N GLU A 166 2.81 -12.62 16.14
CA GLU A 166 3.14 -12.19 17.49
C GLU A 166 2.64 -10.76 17.73
N TYR A 167 2.74 -9.88 16.73
CA TYR A 167 2.19 -8.52 16.77
C TYR A 167 0.69 -8.51 17.10
N CYS A 168 -0.07 -9.38 16.44
CA CYS A 168 -1.52 -9.54 16.66
C CYS A 168 -1.87 -9.99 18.08
N GLN A 169 -0.98 -10.76 18.72
CA GLN A 169 -1.12 -11.21 20.11
C GLN A 169 -0.72 -10.12 21.11
N ARG A 170 0.32 -9.32 20.79
CA ARG A 170 0.74 -8.16 21.59
C ARG A 170 -0.31 -7.02 21.57
N TYR A 171 -1.00 -6.81 20.44
CA TYR A 171 -1.89 -5.66 20.21
C TYR A 171 -3.26 -6.06 19.63
N PRO A 172 -4.16 -6.68 20.43
CA PRO A 172 -5.44 -7.21 19.96
C PRO A 172 -6.47 -6.14 19.53
N ASP A 173 -6.30 -4.87 19.92
CA ASP A 173 -7.21 -3.77 19.58
C ASP A 173 -6.75 -2.93 18.37
N ASP A 174 -5.55 -3.22 17.82
CA ASP A 174 -4.94 -2.37 16.81
C ASP A 174 -5.70 -2.34 15.49
N THR A 175 -5.79 -1.16 14.88
CA THR A 175 -6.31 -0.97 13.53
C THR A 175 -5.43 0.03 12.78
N GLY A 176 -4.85 -0.40 11.65
CA GLY A 176 -3.82 0.36 10.98
C GLY A 176 -3.15 -0.36 9.80
N HIS A 177 -1.98 0.16 9.46
CA HIS A 177 -1.06 -0.39 8.48
C HIS A 177 0.25 -0.73 9.17
N LEU A 178 0.84 -1.87 8.84
CA LEU A 178 2.10 -2.36 9.39
C LEU A 178 3.11 -2.52 8.24
N LEU A 179 4.25 -1.84 8.35
CA LEU A 179 5.39 -2.07 7.47
C LEU A 179 6.29 -3.13 8.13
N PHE A 180 6.41 -4.30 7.52
CA PHE A 180 7.27 -5.38 8.00
C PHE A 180 8.48 -5.55 7.09
N ILE A 181 9.67 -5.59 7.68
CA ILE A 181 10.94 -5.83 7.00
C ILE A 181 11.51 -7.16 7.53
N ALA A 182 11.44 -8.19 6.69
CA ALA A 182 11.85 -9.54 7.03
C ALA A 182 13.37 -9.63 7.22
N ASP A 183 13.84 -10.32 8.27
CA ASP A 183 15.26 -10.32 8.63
C ASP A 183 16.16 -11.15 7.69
N ASP A 184 15.60 -12.13 6.99
CA ASP A 184 16.33 -13.09 6.14
C ASP A 184 16.57 -12.57 4.70
N THR A 185 15.53 -11.97 4.12
CA THR A 185 15.47 -11.46 2.74
C THR A 185 15.73 -9.96 2.65
N LYS A 186 15.42 -9.21 3.72
CA LYS A 186 15.25 -7.75 3.73
C LYS A 186 14.21 -7.25 2.71
N GLU A 187 13.27 -8.11 2.29
CA GLU A 187 12.10 -7.67 1.52
C GLU A 187 11.11 -6.88 2.41
N GLU A 188 10.31 -6.03 1.76
CA GLU A 188 9.40 -5.08 2.39
C GLU A 188 7.95 -5.50 2.16
N HIS A 189 7.23 -5.80 3.23
CA HIS A 189 5.88 -6.36 3.20
C HIS A 189 4.92 -5.49 4.00
N HIS A 190 3.74 -5.22 3.44
CA HIS A 190 2.77 -4.27 4.00
C HIS A 190 1.55 -5.05 4.48
N ALA A 191 1.29 -5.06 5.79
CA ALA A 191 0.11 -5.69 6.38
C ALA A 191 -0.99 -4.65 6.66
N ILE A 192 -2.23 -5.00 6.34
CA ILE A 192 -3.44 -4.29 6.78
C ILE A 192 -3.92 -4.97 8.06
N ILE A 193 -4.00 -4.22 9.16
CA ILE A 193 -4.44 -4.73 10.47
C ILE A 193 -5.78 -4.09 10.84
N ALA A 194 -6.75 -4.91 11.23
CA ALA A 194 -8.03 -4.48 11.79
C ALA A 194 -8.37 -5.30 13.03
N ALA A 195 -8.72 -4.63 14.14
CA ALA A 195 -9.00 -5.25 15.44
C ALA A 195 -8.01 -6.38 15.81
N GLY A 196 -6.71 -6.08 15.74
CA GLY A 196 -5.63 -7.01 16.09
C GLY A 196 -5.45 -8.19 15.12
N ARG A 197 -6.03 -8.15 13.92
CA ARG A 197 -5.93 -9.22 12.90
C ARG A 197 -5.33 -8.68 11.62
N ILE A 198 -4.46 -9.47 10.99
CA ILE A 198 -3.95 -9.18 9.65
C ILE A 198 -5.00 -9.63 8.63
N GLU A 199 -5.67 -8.66 8.01
CA GLU A 199 -6.70 -8.88 6.99
C GLU A 199 -6.08 -9.21 5.64
N ALA A 200 -4.95 -8.58 5.31
CA ALA A 200 -4.19 -8.87 4.10
C ALA A 200 -2.72 -8.42 4.23
N VAL A 201 -1.82 -9.10 3.52
CA VAL A 201 -0.45 -8.67 3.25
C VAL A 201 -0.31 -8.31 1.77
N TYR A 202 0.44 -7.26 1.45
CA TYR A 202 0.76 -6.88 0.07
C TYR A 202 2.23 -6.44 -0.12
N ASP A 203 2.70 -6.59 -1.34
CA ASP A 203 4.04 -6.23 -1.81
C ASP A 203 3.97 -5.69 -3.25
N ASP A 204 5.08 -5.67 -3.98
CA ASP A 204 5.09 -5.27 -5.40
C ASP A 204 4.53 -6.36 -6.35
N ARG A 205 4.30 -7.58 -5.84
CA ARG A 205 3.81 -8.75 -6.59
C ARG A 205 2.28 -8.84 -6.53
N GLY A 206 1.65 -8.44 -5.42
CA GLY A 206 0.20 -8.34 -5.29
C GLY A 206 -0.31 -8.13 -3.86
N ILE A 207 -1.55 -8.52 -3.62
CA ILE A 207 -2.19 -8.58 -2.29
C ILE A 207 -2.73 -10.00 -2.02
N VAL A 208 -2.53 -10.49 -0.81
CA VAL A 208 -2.93 -11.83 -0.34
C VAL A 208 -3.72 -11.66 0.97
N PRO A 209 -4.90 -12.29 1.14
CA PRO A 209 -5.63 -12.26 2.41
C PRO A 209 -4.86 -12.99 3.53
N GLY A 210 -4.94 -12.46 4.75
CA GLY A 210 -4.26 -13.04 5.92
C GLY A 210 -2.73 -12.94 5.89
N VAL A 211 -2.08 -13.72 6.77
CA VAL A 211 -0.62 -13.95 6.74
C VAL A 211 -0.32 -15.11 5.80
N PRO A 212 0.49 -14.93 4.74
CA PRO A 212 0.84 -16.00 3.81
C PRO A 212 1.96 -16.89 4.36
N ASP A 213 1.98 -18.16 3.95
CA ASP A 213 2.92 -19.20 4.42
C ASP A 213 4.41 -18.82 4.34
N TRP A 214 4.78 -17.91 3.43
CA TRP A 214 6.17 -17.44 3.25
C TRP A 214 6.59 -16.30 4.19
N LEU A 215 5.68 -15.83 5.06
CA LEU A 215 5.94 -14.90 6.17
C LEU A 215 5.71 -15.54 7.56
N ASP A 216 5.22 -16.78 7.60
CA ASP A 216 4.84 -17.46 8.83
C ASP A 216 6.09 -17.85 9.65
N GLY A 217 6.24 -17.29 10.86
CA GLY A 217 7.43 -17.52 11.68
C GLY A 217 8.72 -16.85 11.16
N VAL A 218 8.59 -15.84 10.29
CA VAL A 218 9.73 -15.04 9.81
C VAL A 218 9.97 -13.88 10.79
N PRO A 219 11.16 -13.77 11.41
CA PRO A 219 11.49 -12.64 12.28
C PRO A 219 11.76 -11.37 11.47
N GLY A 220 11.64 -10.21 12.10
CA GLY A 220 11.92 -8.93 11.43
C GLY A 220 11.59 -7.69 12.26
N ILE A 221 11.63 -6.53 11.60
CA ILE A 221 11.24 -5.24 12.19
C ILE A 221 9.87 -4.85 11.67
N ALA A 222 8.99 -4.44 12.57
CA ALA A 222 7.62 -4.02 12.27
C ALA A 222 7.38 -2.58 12.70
N GLU A 223 6.99 -1.71 11.77
CA GLU A 223 6.57 -0.33 12.03
C GLU A 223 5.04 -0.21 11.91
N PHE A 224 4.37 0.16 12.99
CA PHE A 224 2.92 0.31 13.01
C PHE A 224 2.47 1.76 12.82
N TYR A 225 1.54 1.94 11.90
CA TYR A 225 0.89 3.19 11.57
C TYR A 225 -0.62 3.06 11.84
N ALA A 226 -1.14 3.76 12.85
CA ALA A 226 -2.57 3.82 13.10
C ALA A 226 -3.28 4.57 11.97
N VAL A 227 -4.23 3.90 11.31
CA VAL A 227 -5.02 4.40 10.18
C VAL A 227 -6.49 4.41 10.59
N GLU A 228 -7.26 5.34 10.04
CA GLU A 228 -8.71 5.39 10.26
C GLU A 228 -9.39 4.16 9.61
N PRO A 229 -10.26 3.41 10.31
CA PRO A 229 -10.82 2.15 9.81
C PRO A 229 -11.45 2.25 8.41
N GLY A 230 -12.21 3.31 8.14
CA GLY A 230 -12.85 3.52 6.83
C GLY A 230 -11.87 3.65 5.65
N VAL A 231 -10.64 4.12 5.89
CA VAL A 231 -9.58 4.15 4.87
C VAL A 231 -9.10 2.72 4.57
N LEU A 232 -8.90 1.89 5.59
CA LEU A 232 -8.50 0.49 5.42
C LEU A 232 -9.59 -0.31 4.71
N THR A 233 -10.86 -0.15 5.09
CA THR A 233 -12.00 -0.77 4.40
C THR A 233 -12.05 -0.34 2.93
N SER A 234 -11.86 0.96 2.63
CA SER A 234 -11.81 1.44 1.24
C SER A 234 -10.60 0.92 0.46
N VAL A 235 -9.49 0.53 1.11
CA VAL A 235 -8.34 -0.08 0.43
C VAL A 235 -8.58 -1.56 0.19
N LEU A 236 -9.01 -2.32 1.21
CA LEU A 236 -9.36 -3.74 1.09
C LEU A 236 -10.40 -3.97 -0.02
N VAL A 237 -11.51 -3.23 -0.01
CA VAL A 237 -12.58 -3.37 -1.01
C VAL A 237 -12.09 -3.07 -2.43
N ARG A 238 -11.22 -2.07 -2.63
CA ARG A 238 -10.66 -1.75 -3.97
C ARG A 238 -9.64 -2.80 -4.44
N SER A 239 -8.72 -3.18 -3.56
CA SER A 239 -7.62 -4.09 -3.89
C SER A 239 -8.11 -5.51 -4.13
N LEU A 240 -8.99 -6.04 -3.26
CA LEU A 240 -9.54 -7.40 -3.42
C LEU A 240 -10.45 -7.50 -4.65
N LYS A 241 -11.28 -6.48 -4.92
CA LYS A 241 -12.10 -6.44 -6.14
C LYS A 241 -11.24 -6.44 -7.41
N SER A 242 -10.15 -5.66 -7.44
CA SER A 242 -9.20 -5.65 -8.57
C SER A 242 -8.62 -7.04 -8.86
N VAL A 243 -8.29 -7.82 -7.82
CA VAL A 243 -7.83 -9.21 -7.96
C VAL A 243 -8.94 -10.12 -8.51
N GLN A 244 -10.17 -10.00 -8.01
CA GLN A 244 -11.32 -10.78 -8.49
C GLN A 244 -11.66 -10.48 -9.97
N ASP A 245 -11.73 -9.20 -10.35
CA ASP A 245 -11.98 -8.77 -11.74
C ASP A 245 -10.87 -9.28 -12.68
N THR A 246 -9.61 -9.27 -12.23
CA THR A 246 -8.46 -9.81 -12.98
C THR A 246 -8.51 -11.33 -13.14
N ALA A 247 -8.97 -12.06 -12.12
CA ALA A 247 -9.17 -13.50 -12.19
C ALA A 247 -10.31 -13.86 -13.17
N ALA A 248 -11.44 -13.16 -13.08
CA ALA A 248 -12.58 -13.35 -13.99
C ALA A 248 -12.20 -13.13 -15.47
N GLN A 249 -11.42 -12.08 -15.77
CA GLN A 249 -10.92 -11.84 -17.13
C GLN A 249 -9.99 -12.96 -17.63
N LYS A 250 -9.09 -13.50 -16.78
CA LYS A 250 -8.25 -14.65 -17.15
C LYS A 250 -9.08 -15.89 -17.48
N HIS A 251 -10.13 -16.17 -16.71
CA HIS A 251 -11.03 -17.30 -17.01
C HIS A 251 -11.81 -17.09 -18.32
N GLN A 252 -12.36 -15.90 -18.58
CA GLN A 252 -13.02 -15.62 -19.87
C GLN A 252 -12.07 -15.73 -21.07
N ALA A 253 -10.83 -15.24 -20.95
CA ALA A 253 -9.82 -15.36 -21.99
C ALA A 253 -9.46 -16.83 -22.29
N ALA A 254 -9.36 -17.68 -21.26
CA ALA A 254 -9.17 -19.11 -21.43
C ALA A 254 -10.38 -19.76 -22.14
N SER A 255 -11.61 -19.41 -21.75
CA SER A 255 -12.84 -19.94 -22.35
C SER A 255 -12.99 -19.60 -23.84
N HIS A 256 -12.55 -18.43 -24.29
CA HIS A 256 -12.60 -18.06 -25.71
C HIS A 256 -11.49 -18.67 -26.57
N SER A 257 -10.36 -19.08 -25.98
CA SER A 257 -9.25 -19.73 -26.70
C SER A 257 -9.64 -21.09 -27.31
N ILE A 258 -10.56 -21.82 -26.66
CA ILE A 258 -10.96 -23.18 -27.05
C ILE A 258 -11.90 -23.19 -28.28
N ALA A 259 -12.54 -22.06 -28.61
CA ALA A 259 -13.61 -21.99 -29.60
C ALA A 259 -13.16 -21.93 -31.08
N SER A 260 -11.86 -22.07 -31.40
CA SER A 260 -11.32 -21.91 -32.76
C SER A 260 -10.37 -23.03 -33.22
N ALA A 261 -10.84 -24.28 -33.17
CA ALA A 261 -10.10 -25.44 -33.70
C ALA A 261 -10.98 -26.30 -34.64
N VAL A 262 -11.07 -25.91 -35.93
CA VAL A 262 -11.79 -26.69 -36.96
C VAL A 262 -10.90 -27.84 -37.47
N PRO A 263 -11.30 -29.12 -37.33
CA PRO A 263 -10.48 -30.25 -37.76
C PRO A 263 -10.52 -30.44 -39.28
N LYS A 264 -9.35 -30.61 -39.91
CA LYS A 264 -9.22 -31.09 -41.30
C LYS A 264 -8.70 -32.54 -41.34
N LYS A 265 -9.27 -33.32 -42.27
CA LYS A 265 -9.13 -34.78 -42.39
C LYS A 265 -7.95 -35.15 -43.32
N PRO A 266 -7.20 -36.25 -43.06
CA PRO A 266 -6.00 -36.62 -43.83
C PRO A 266 -6.27 -37.45 -45.10
N LEU A 267 -5.23 -37.63 -45.93
CA LEU A 267 -5.18 -38.44 -47.17
C LEU A 267 -3.79 -39.11 -47.35
N ALA A 268 -3.62 -40.06 -48.30
CA ALA A 268 -2.38 -40.83 -48.59
C ALA A 268 -2.19 -40.99 -50.14
N ALA A 269 -1.27 -41.74 -50.78
CA ALA A 269 -0.34 -42.85 -50.42
C ALA A 269 0.72 -43.05 -51.56
N ALA A 270 1.85 -43.78 -51.47
CA ALA A 270 2.70 -44.15 -50.32
C ALA A 270 4.20 -44.46 -50.71
N PRO A 271 4.70 -45.69 -51.09
CA PRO A 271 6.15 -46.02 -50.97
C PRO A 271 6.72 -46.71 -52.28
N PRO A 272 7.76 -47.62 -52.34
CA PRO A 272 8.77 -48.12 -51.35
C PRO A 272 10.24 -48.36 -51.89
N VAL A 273 11.08 -49.08 -51.08
CA VAL A 273 12.25 -49.97 -51.45
C VAL A 273 13.67 -49.34 -51.65
N PRO A 274 14.84 -49.97 -51.28
CA PRO A 274 15.20 -50.98 -50.24
C PRO A 274 16.34 -50.53 -49.27
N ALA A 275 16.80 -51.43 -48.38
CA ALA A 275 18.01 -51.30 -47.51
C ALA A 275 19.19 -52.18 -48.01
N PRO A 276 20.35 -52.26 -47.29
CA PRO A 276 20.51 -53.40 -46.37
C PRO A 276 21.38 -53.21 -45.09
N ASN A 277 20.80 -53.59 -43.94
CA ASN A 277 21.29 -54.59 -42.96
C ASN A 277 22.70 -54.50 -42.30
N ARG A 278 22.71 -54.34 -40.96
CA ARG A 278 23.43 -55.23 -40.00
C ARG A 278 22.90 -55.11 -38.54
N GLN A 279 22.98 -56.20 -37.79
CA GLN A 279 22.55 -56.43 -36.38
C GLN A 279 23.53 -57.45 -35.73
N PRO A 280 23.40 -57.87 -34.44
CA PRO A 280 22.53 -57.40 -33.35
C PRO A 280 23.36 -56.55 -32.34
N ALA A 281 23.09 -56.34 -31.04
CA ALA A 281 22.05 -56.71 -30.05
C ALA A 281 21.86 -55.49 -29.08
N ILE A 282 21.21 -55.47 -27.90
CA ILE A 282 20.57 -56.42 -26.95
C ILE A 282 19.26 -55.74 -26.44
N GLY A 283 18.32 -56.44 -25.79
CA GLY A 283 17.16 -55.77 -25.17
C GLY A 283 16.45 -56.53 -24.03
N ILE A 284 15.80 -55.76 -23.14
CA ILE A 284 14.82 -56.21 -22.13
C ILE A 284 13.68 -55.16 -22.12
N PRO A 285 12.40 -55.52 -22.39
CA PRO A 285 11.30 -54.56 -22.49
C PRO A 285 10.54 -54.37 -21.15
N ALA A 286 10.44 -53.13 -20.67
CA ALA A 286 9.69 -52.78 -19.47
C ALA A 286 8.16 -52.68 -19.71
N LYS A 287 7.50 -53.83 -19.88
CA LYS A 287 6.03 -53.96 -19.86
C LYS A 287 5.58 -55.17 -19.02
N ALA A 288 5.84 -55.12 -17.71
CA ALA A 288 5.55 -56.23 -16.79
C ALA A 288 5.23 -55.83 -15.33
N ILE A 289 5.04 -54.54 -15.02
CA ILE A 289 4.84 -54.06 -13.64
C ILE A 289 3.72 -53.01 -13.60
N LEU A 290 2.44 -53.45 -13.56
CA LEU A 290 1.28 -52.74 -12.97
C LEU A 290 -0.08 -53.48 -13.15
N GLU A 291 -0.13 -54.81 -13.04
CA GLU A 291 -1.40 -55.58 -13.03
C GLU A 291 -1.52 -56.56 -11.84
N LYS A 292 -1.66 -55.99 -10.63
CA LYS A 292 -2.18 -56.60 -9.40
C LYS A 292 -2.39 -55.44 -8.41
N THR A 293 -3.56 -55.16 -7.86
CA THR A 293 -4.73 -56.01 -7.53
C THR A 293 -6.07 -55.34 -7.89
N ARG A 294 -7.17 -56.10 -7.94
CA ARG A 294 -8.53 -55.59 -8.19
C ARG A 294 -9.60 -56.43 -7.47
N HIS A 295 -10.10 -55.94 -6.34
CA HIS A 295 -11.34 -56.35 -5.64
C HIS A 295 -11.60 -55.40 -4.46
N PRO A 296 -12.85 -55.22 -4.01
CA PRO A 296 -14.08 -54.97 -4.76
C PRO A 296 -14.61 -53.54 -4.44
N ALA A 297 -15.86 -53.23 -4.78
CA ALA A 297 -16.42 -51.90 -4.56
C ALA A 297 -16.97 -51.68 -3.13
N GLU A 298 -16.67 -50.51 -2.56
CA GLU A 298 -17.40 -49.88 -1.46
C GLU A 298 -17.70 -48.43 -1.91
N ALA A 299 -18.87 -47.90 -1.56
CA ALA A 299 -19.39 -46.69 -2.21
C ALA A 299 -18.85 -45.41 -1.58
N ALA A 300 -18.15 -44.59 -2.37
CA ALA A 300 -17.82 -43.22 -1.99
C ALA A 300 -19.08 -42.32 -2.05
N PRO A 301 -19.29 -41.40 -1.09
CA PRO A 301 -20.37 -40.41 -1.16
C PRO A 301 -20.11 -39.35 -2.24
N ALA A 302 -21.16 -38.66 -2.68
CA ALA A 302 -21.09 -37.65 -3.73
C ALA A 302 -20.49 -36.33 -3.20
N VAL A 303 -19.19 -36.12 -3.44
CA VAL A 303 -18.44 -34.94 -2.97
C VAL A 303 -18.88 -33.62 -3.67
N GLU A 304 -19.54 -33.72 -4.83
CA GLU A 304 -19.96 -32.54 -5.62
C GLU A 304 -21.16 -31.78 -5.02
N ASP A 305 -22.03 -32.45 -4.25
CA ASP A 305 -23.20 -31.82 -3.60
C ASP A 305 -22.78 -30.95 -2.40
N ASP A 306 -21.87 -31.42 -1.54
CA ASP A 306 -21.44 -30.67 -0.34
C ASP A 306 -20.64 -29.40 -0.70
N ILE A 307 -19.85 -29.43 -1.78
CA ILE A 307 -19.16 -28.24 -2.31
C ILE A 307 -20.19 -27.21 -2.82
N SER A 308 -21.20 -27.68 -3.56
CA SER A 308 -22.27 -26.81 -4.07
C SER A 308 -23.08 -26.16 -2.93
N ARG A 309 -23.41 -26.94 -1.90
CA ARG A 309 -24.15 -26.48 -0.71
C ARG A 309 -23.38 -25.44 0.10
N THR A 310 -22.08 -25.66 0.31
CA THR A 310 -21.24 -24.70 1.07
C THR A 310 -21.02 -23.39 0.32
N VAL A 311 -20.97 -23.39 -1.02
CA VAL A 311 -20.93 -22.15 -1.83
C VAL A 311 -22.24 -21.36 -1.76
N ASP A 312 -23.39 -22.05 -1.78
CA ASP A 312 -24.71 -21.43 -1.61
C ASP A 312 -24.87 -20.79 -0.22
N GLU A 313 -24.38 -21.46 0.84
CA GLU A 313 -24.40 -20.94 2.21
C GLU A 313 -23.46 -19.74 2.39
N LEU A 314 -22.26 -19.78 1.80
CA LEU A 314 -21.32 -18.65 1.84
C LEU A 314 -21.88 -17.42 1.11
N SER A 315 -22.51 -17.65 -0.06
CA SER A 315 -23.11 -16.58 -0.87
C SER A 315 -24.23 -15.85 -0.13
N ARG A 316 -25.08 -16.59 0.60
CA ARG A 316 -26.15 -16.00 1.44
C ARG A 316 -25.59 -15.17 2.59
N SER A 317 -24.52 -15.64 3.24
CA SER A 317 -23.85 -14.85 4.29
C SER A 317 -23.35 -13.51 3.75
N MET A 318 -22.77 -13.50 2.55
CA MET A 318 -22.29 -12.27 1.92
C MET A 318 -23.42 -11.31 1.50
N ASP A 319 -24.56 -11.83 1.03
CA ASP A 319 -25.74 -11.02 0.73
C ASP A 319 -26.36 -10.40 2.00
N ASP A 320 -26.42 -11.15 3.11
CA ASP A 320 -26.88 -10.65 4.40
C ASP A 320 -25.93 -9.57 4.97
N ASP A 321 -24.61 -9.74 4.85
CA ASP A 321 -23.62 -8.72 5.22
C ASP A 321 -23.76 -7.45 4.37
N ILE A 322 -23.98 -7.59 3.05
CA ILE A 322 -24.24 -6.44 2.15
C ILE A 322 -25.55 -5.74 2.51
N ALA A 323 -26.59 -6.48 2.91
CA ALA A 323 -27.85 -5.92 3.40
C ALA A 323 -27.67 -5.17 4.72
N MET A 324 -26.86 -5.72 5.65
CA MET A 324 -26.50 -5.06 6.92
C MET A 324 -25.74 -3.76 6.68
N VAL A 325 -24.70 -3.76 5.83
CA VAL A 325 -23.92 -2.55 5.52
C VAL A 325 -24.81 -1.46 4.94
N ARG A 326 -25.66 -1.77 3.95
CA ARG A 326 -26.60 -0.81 3.36
C ARG A 326 -27.58 -0.24 4.39
N LYS A 327 -28.04 -1.06 5.34
CA LYS A 327 -28.90 -0.60 6.43
C LYS A 327 -28.14 0.37 7.35
N VAL A 328 -26.90 0.06 7.73
CA VAL A 328 -26.07 0.95 8.57
C VAL A 328 -25.77 2.27 7.84
N GLU A 329 -25.48 2.24 6.54
CA GLU A 329 -25.34 3.45 5.71
C GLU A 329 -26.62 4.29 5.68
N GLN A 330 -27.80 3.64 5.58
CA GLN A 330 -29.10 4.31 5.58
C GLN A 330 -29.46 4.91 6.95
N ASP A 331 -29.27 4.14 8.03
CA ASP A 331 -29.52 4.59 9.41
C ASP A 331 -28.58 5.75 9.77
N PHE A 332 -27.29 5.69 9.36
CA PHE A 332 -26.35 6.80 9.53
C PHE A 332 -26.71 8.02 8.68
N ALA A 333 -27.15 7.80 7.44
CA ALA A 333 -27.61 8.88 6.56
C ALA A 333 -28.80 9.64 7.15
N GLN A 334 -29.76 8.93 7.75
CA GLN A 334 -30.91 9.55 8.42
C GLN A 334 -30.49 10.33 9.67
N HIS A 335 -29.65 9.77 10.54
CA HIS A 335 -29.15 10.50 11.72
C HIS A 335 -28.34 11.75 11.34
N ALA A 336 -27.52 11.69 10.29
CA ALA A 336 -26.79 12.84 9.78
C ALA A 336 -27.74 13.93 9.26
N ASP A 337 -28.80 13.56 8.53
CA ASP A 337 -29.81 14.52 8.09
C ASP A 337 -30.60 15.11 9.26
N GLU A 338 -30.98 14.32 10.28
CA GLU A 338 -31.61 14.85 11.50
C GLU A 338 -30.72 15.83 12.27
N LEU A 339 -29.41 15.56 12.35
CA LEU A 339 -28.44 16.47 12.99
C LEU A 339 -28.29 17.77 12.20
N LEU A 340 -28.23 17.72 10.87
CA LEU A 340 -28.23 18.92 10.03
C LEU A 340 -29.51 19.76 10.20
N GLU A 341 -30.65 19.13 10.47
CA GLU A 341 -31.91 19.84 10.72
C GLU A 341 -31.96 20.45 12.12
N LYS A 342 -31.53 19.72 13.15
CA LYS A 342 -31.43 20.19 14.56
C LYS A 342 -30.42 21.34 14.74
N LEU A 343 -29.51 21.55 13.78
CA LEU A 343 -28.51 22.61 13.78
C LEU A 343 -28.80 23.76 12.78
N ASP A 344 -29.94 23.74 12.09
CA ASP A 344 -30.32 24.67 10.99
C ASP A 344 -29.31 24.71 9.81
N LEU A 345 -28.51 23.64 9.68
CA LEU A 345 -27.53 23.41 8.63
C LEU A 345 -28.11 22.66 7.42
N GLY A 346 -29.43 22.47 7.36
CA GLY A 346 -30.13 21.74 6.27
C GLY A 346 -29.85 22.28 4.87
N HIS A 347 -29.40 23.55 4.75
CA HIS A 347 -28.92 24.13 3.50
C HIS A 347 -27.69 23.42 2.91
N LEU A 348 -26.86 22.78 3.74
CA LEU A 348 -25.67 22.02 3.33
C LEU A 348 -26.01 20.69 2.62
N ARG A 349 -27.24 20.17 2.76
CA ARG A 349 -27.70 18.95 2.04
C ARG A 349 -27.51 19.05 0.52
N LYS A 350 -27.47 20.28 -0.03
CA LYS A 350 -27.20 20.55 -1.46
C LYS A 350 -25.81 20.11 -1.94
N TYR A 351 -24.83 19.99 -1.06
CA TYR A 351 -23.45 19.59 -1.41
C TYR A 351 -23.22 18.07 -1.32
N ARG A 352 -24.21 17.28 -0.88
CA ARG A 352 -24.13 15.83 -0.67
C ARG A 352 -24.44 15.00 -1.94
N ARG A 353 -24.41 15.61 -3.13
CA ARG A 353 -24.89 14.99 -4.40
C ARG A 353 -23.95 15.09 -5.60
N ASN A 354 -22.71 15.52 -5.37
CA ASN A 354 -21.59 15.45 -6.31
C ASN A 354 -20.46 14.60 -5.69
#